data_AF-A0A5V6G4D2-F1
#
_entry.id   AF-A0A5V6G4D2-F1
#
_cell.length_a   1.000
_cell.length_b   1.000
_cell.length_c   1.000
_cell.angle_alpha   90.00
_cell.angle_beta   90.00
_cell.angle_gamma   90.00
#
_symmetry.space_group_name_H-M   'P 1'
#
loop_
_entity.id
_entity.type
_entity.pdbx_description
1 polymer ?
#
loop_
_entity_poly.entity_id
_entity_poly.type
_entity_poly.pdbx_seq_one_letter_code
_entity_poly.pdbx_strand_id
1 'polypeptide(L)'
;NCAPDVHAIKEALALALPSVQGQMENLAVDMGYTPGVLALFYKVAIGSGVAPLVIFMGVGAMTDFGPLLANPRTLLLGAAAQFGIFATVLGALTLNYFGLISFTLPQAAAIGIIGGADGPTAIYLSGKLAPELLGAIAVAAYSYMALVPLIQPPIMRALTSEKERKIRMVQLRTVSKREKILFPVVLLLLVALLLPDAAPLLGMFCFGNLMRESGVVERLSDTVQNGLINIVTIFLGLSVGAKLVADKFLQPQTLGILLLGVVAFGIGTAAGVLMAKLLNLCSKNKINPLIGSA
;
A
#
# COMPACT_ATOMS: atom_id res chain seq x y z
N ASN A 1 -28.78 20.26 -12.37
CA ASN A 1 -30.12 20.47 -11.77
C ASN A 1 -30.10 20.04 -10.31
N CYS A 2 -29.77 20.97 -9.41
CA CYS A 2 -29.74 20.76 -7.96
C CYS A 2 -30.03 22.11 -7.27
N ALA A 3 -30.19 22.13 -5.95
CA ALA A 3 -30.31 23.36 -5.17
C ALA A 3 -29.02 24.21 -5.26
N PRO A 4 -29.13 25.55 -5.24
CA PRO A 4 -27.98 26.46 -5.24
C PRO A 4 -27.34 26.53 -3.84
N ASP A 5 -26.72 25.42 -3.42
CA ASP A 5 -26.04 25.29 -2.12
C ASP A 5 -24.69 24.56 -2.28
N VAL A 6 -23.69 24.91 -1.46
CA VAL A 6 -22.33 24.36 -1.58
C VAL A 6 -22.30 22.85 -1.30
N HIS A 7 -23.06 22.38 -0.30
CA HIS A 7 -23.11 20.96 0.03
C HIS A 7 -23.94 20.19 -1.01
N ALA A 8 -25.10 20.74 -1.40
CA ALA A 8 -25.95 20.12 -2.40
C ALA A 8 -25.24 19.96 -3.76
N ILE A 9 -24.46 20.95 -4.19
CA ILE A 9 -23.68 20.88 -5.43
C ILE A 9 -22.58 19.81 -5.33
N LYS A 10 -21.89 19.67 -4.19
CA LYS A 10 -20.88 18.61 -3.99
C LYS A 10 -21.50 17.21 -4.14
N GLU A 11 -22.64 16.97 -3.51
CA GLU A 11 -23.36 15.68 -3.62
C GLU A 11 -23.85 15.42 -5.05
N ALA A 12 -24.44 16.42 -5.69
CA ALA A 12 -24.90 16.32 -7.07
C ALA A 12 -23.74 16.03 -8.05
N LEU A 13 -22.58 16.65 -7.83
CA LEU A 13 -21.40 16.47 -8.66
C LEU A 13 -20.74 15.09 -8.43
N ALA A 14 -20.74 14.57 -7.20
CA ALA A 14 -20.22 13.24 -6.88
C ALA A 14 -21.05 12.11 -7.52
N LEU A 15 -22.35 12.32 -7.73
CA LEU A 15 -23.25 11.39 -8.39
C LEU A 15 -23.29 11.56 -9.93
N ALA A 16 -22.70 12.63 -10.46
CA ALA A 16 -22.71 12.92 -11.88
C ALA A 16 -21.72 12.05 -12.66
N LEU A 17 -21.93 11.94 -13.97
CA LEU A 17 -20.99 11.26 -14.86
C LEU A 17 -19.66 12.01 -14.96
N PRO A 18 -18.51 11.31 -15.15
CA PRO A 18 -17.21 11.97 -15.30
C PRO A 18 -17.17 13.00 -16.44
N SER A 19 -17.88 12.76 -17.53
CA SER A 19 -17.99 13.72 -18.65
C SER A 19 -18.72 15.00 -18.24
N VAL A 20 -19.77 14.89 -17.42
CA VAL A 20 -20.50 16.04 -16.88
C VAL A 20 -19.61 16.81 -15.92
N GLN A 21 -18.91 16.13 -15.02
CA GLN A 21 -17.95 16.79 -14.13
C GLN A 21 -16.88 17.56 -14.92
N GLY A 22 -16.31 16.96 -15.97
CA GLY A 22 -15.32 17.63 -16.82
C GLY A 22 -15.88 18.85 -17.55
N GLN A 23 -17.12 18.80 -18.01
CA GLN A 23 -17.80 19.96 -18.61
C GLN A 23 -18.03 21.08 -17.59
N MET A 24 -18.40 20.73 -16.35
CA MET A 24 -18.56 21.72 -15.28
C MET A 24 -17.22 22.33 -14.86
N GLU A 25 -16.12 21.55 -14.83
CA GLU A 25 -14.77 22.06 -14.64
C GLU A 25 -14.39 23.06 -15.73
N ASN A 26 -14.68 22.75 -17.00
CA ASN A 26 -14.43 23.68 -18.11
C ASN A 26 -15.27 24.96 -18.00
N LEU A 27 -16.55 24.85 -17.65
CA LEU A 27 -17.41 26.02 -17.45
C LEU A 27 -16.90 26.93 -16.33
N ALA A 28 -16.32 26.37 -15.26
CA ALA A 28 -15.66 27.16 -14.22
C ALA A 28 -14.39 27.87 -14.74
N VAL A 29 -13.67 27.27 -15.68
CA VAL A 29 -12.53 27.91 -16.37
C VAL A 29 -13.00 29.04 -17.28
N ASP A 30 -14.12 28.86 -17.98
CA ASP A 30 -14.73 29.91 -18.81
C ASP A 30 -15.17 31.14 -17.98
N MET A 31 -15.41 30.95 -16.68
CA MET A 31 -15.67 32.03 -15.72
C MET A 31 -14.39 32.74 -15.22
N GLY A 32 -13.21 32.34 -15.70
CA GLY A 32 -11.92 32.95 -15.36
C GLY A 32 -11.20 32.31 -14.17
N TYR A 33 -11.71 31.20 -13.61
CA TYR A 33 -11.00 30.47 -12.54
C TYR A 33 -9.96 29.51 -13.12
N THR A 34 -8.80 29.43 -12.48
CA THR A 34 -7.72 28.51 -12.89
C THR A 34 -7.52 27.40 -11.85
N PRO A 35 -7.27 26.14 -12.28
CA PRO A 35 -6.91 25.09 -11.34
C PRO A 35 -5.62 25.43 -10.58
N GLY A 36 -5.62 25.23 -9.27
CA GLY A 36 -4.41 25.39 -8.46
C GLY A 36 -3.32 24.39 -8.88
N VAL A 37 -2.05 24.77 -8.71
CA VAL A 37 -0.90 23.93 -9.13
C VAL A 37 -0.93 22.53 -8.51
N LEU A 38 -1.27 22.42 -7.22
CA LEU A 38 -1.40 21.13 -6.55
C LEU A 38 -2.54 20.27 -7.10
N ALA A 39 -3.62 20.89 -7.61
CA ALA A 39 -4.70 20.17 -8.29
C ALA A 39 -4.24 19.62 -9.64
N LEU A 40 -3.37 20.34 -10.36
CA LEU A 40 -2.76 19.85 -11.60
C LEU A 40 -1.84 18.66 -11.33
N PHE A 41 -0.97 18.75 -10.32
CA PHE A 41 -0.15 17.61 -9.89
C PHE A 41 -1.02 16.43 -9.50
N TYR A 42 -2.10 16.66 -8.74
CA TYR A 42 -3.03 15.59 -8.39
C TYR A 42 -3.61 14.91 -9.63
N LYS A 43 -4.14 15.68 -10.59
CA LYS A 43 -4.79 15.16 -11.81
C LYS A 43 -3.82 14.35 -12.67
N VAL A 44 -2.58 14.83 -12.85
CA VAL A 44 -1.59 14.21 -13.74
C VAL A 44 -0.84 13.06 -13.07
N ALA A 45 -0.42 13.21 -11.81
CA ALA A 45 0.48 12.27 -11.16
C ALA A 45 -0.28 11.09 -10.54
N ILE A 46 -1.25 11.38 -9.67
CA ILE A 46 -1.91 10.37 -8.83
C ILE A 46 -3.31 9.99 -9.32
N GLY A 47 -4.10 10.94 -9.79
CA GLY A 47 -5.44 10.70 -10.33
C GLY A 47 -5.43 9.86 -11.61
N SER A 48 -4.34 9.93 -12.38
CA SER A 48 -4.07 9.04 -13.51
C SER A 48 -3.59 7.64 -13.10
N GLY A 49 -3.18 7.47 -11.84
CA GLY A 49 -2.56 6.24 -11.33
C GLY A 49 -1.08 6.06 -11.69
N VAL A 50 -0.43 7.01 -12.38
CA VAL A 50 0.94 6.85 -12.89
C VAL A 50 2.00 6.91 -11.78
N ALA A 51 1.99 7.97 -10.97
CA ALA A 51 3.01 8.22 -9.96
C ALA A 51 3.16 7.07 -8.95
N PRO A 52 2.09 6.55 -8.31
CA PRO A 52 2.26 5.43 -7.37
C PRO A 52 2.84 4.17 -8.03
N LEU A 53 2.51 3.90 -9.30
CA LEU A 53 3.06 2.76 -10.05
C LEU A 53 4.55 2.94 -10.38
N VAL A 54 4.97 4.15 -10.75
CA VAL A 54 6.39 4.46 -10.99
C VAL A 54 7.18 4.38 -9.68
N ILE A 55 6.60 4.81 -8.56
CA ILE A 55 7.24 4.62 -7.25
C ILE A 55 7.38 3.12 -6.93
N PHE A 56 6.33 2.34 -7.16
CA PHE A 56 6.33 0.91 -6.90
C PHE A 56 7.30 0.13 -7.81
N MET A 57 7.51 0.58 -9.05
CA MET A 57 8.59 0.10 -9.92
C MET A 57 9.98 0.35 -9.32
N GLY A 58 10.21 1.51 -8.73
CA GLY A 58 11.47 1.78 -8.03
C GLY A 58 11.67 0.92 -6.78
N VAL A 59 10.59 0.65 -6.02
CA VAL A 59 10.64 -0.34 -4.93
C VAL A 59 11.08 -1.70 -5.47
N GLY A 60 10.53 -2.14 -6.60
CA GLY A 60 10.97 -3.35 -7.30
C GLY A 60 12.45 -3.34 -7.69
N ALA A 61 12.97 -2.19 -8.15
CA ALA A 61 14.38 -2.02 -8.52
C ALA A 61 15.34 -1.97 -7.32
N MET A 62 14.85 -1.61 -6.12
CA MET A 62 15.61 -1.60 -4.87
C MET A 62 15.55 -2.94 -4.10
N THR A 63 14.60 -3.82 -4.44
CA THR A 63 14.35 -5.05 -3.68
C THR A 63 15.32 -6.18 -4.06
N ASP A 64 15.94 -6.81 -3.06
CA ASP A 64 16.71 -8.05 -3.26
C ASP A 64 15.87 -9.29 -2.93
N PHE A 65 15.69 -10.15 -3.92
CA PHE A 65 14.93 -11.39 -3.78
C PHE A 65 15.77 -12.61 -3.37
N GLY A 66 17.09 -12.47 -3.24
CA GLY A 66 17.96 -13.55 -2.79
C GLY A 66 17.47 -14.23 -1.50
N PRO A 67 17.19 -13.47 -0.42
CA PRO A 67 16.68 -14.03 0.82
C PRO A 67 15.32 -14.74 0.69
N LEU A 68 14.42 -14.21 -0.15
CA LEU A 68 13.10 -14.77 -0.38
C LEU A 68 13.18 -16.10 -1.14
N LEU A 69 13.95 -16.11 -2.23
CA LEU A 69 14.17 -17.31 -3.04
C LEU A 69 14.92 -18.37 -2.25
N ALA A 70 15.83 -17.99 -1.35
CA ALA A 70 16.60 -18.95 -0.60
C ALA A 70 15.76 -19.80 0.38
N ASN A 71 14.68 -19.23 0.94
CA ASN A 71 13.73 -19.98 1.77
C ASN A 71 12.28 -19.65 1.38
N PRO A 72 11.74 -20.24 0.30
CA PRO A 72 10.44 -19.86 -0.25
C PRO A 72 9.26 -19.98 0.72
N ARG A 73 9.42 -20.77 1.80
CA ARG A 73 8.42 -20.89 2.87
C ARG A 73 8.13 -19.56 3.57
N THR A 74 9.04 -18.59 3.51
CA THR A 74 8.80 -17.24 4.05
C THR A 74 7.74 -16.46 3.28
N LEU A 75 7.43 -16.83 2.03
CA LEU A 75 6.27 -16.27 1.30
C LEU A 75 4.97 -16.47 2.08
N LEU A 76 4.85 -17.58 2.80
CA LEU A 76 3.65 -17.90 3.58
C LEU A 76 3.54 -17.06 4.87
N LEU A 77 4.67 -16.57 5.41
CA LEU A 77 4.67 -15.55 6.47
C LEU A 77 4.08 -14.26 5.92
N GLY A 78 4.52 -13.85 4.72
CA GLY A 78 3.97 -12.68 4.02
C GLY A 78 2.46 -12.80 3.78
N ALA A 79 1.98 -13.99 3.41
CA ALA A 79 0.54 -14.24 3.23
C ALA A 79 -0.26 -13.99 4.53
N ALA A 80 0.22 -14.47 5.67
CA ALA A 80 -0.43 -14.24 6.96
C ALA A 80 -0.28 -12.79 7.45
N ALA A 81 0.82 -12.11 7.14
CA ALA A 81 1.02 -10.71 7.49
C ALA A 81 -0.05 -9.81 6.86
N GLN A 82 -0.54 -10.16 5.66
CA GLN A 82 -1.63 -9.43 4.99
C GLN A 82 -2.99 -9.58 5.69
N PHE A 83 -3.15 -10.49 6.66
CA PHE A 83 -4.39 -10.62 7.44
C PHE A 83 -4.76 -9.32 8.18
N GLY A 84 -3.75 -8.51 8.53
CA GLY A 84 -3.97 -7.17 9.09
C GLY A 84 -4.85 -6.29 8.20
N ILE A 85 -4.74 -6.39 6.88
CA ILE A 85 -5.60 -5.67 5.93
C ILE A 85 -7.06 -6.06 6.13
N PHE A 86 -7.36 -7.36 6.03
CA PHE A 86 -8.72 -7.85 6.11
C PHE A 86 -9.35 -7.57 7.49
N ALA A 87 -8.61 -7.79 8.57
CA ALA A 87 -9.07 -7.47 9.91
C ALA A 87 -9.41 -5.98 10.07
N THR A 88 -8.64 -5.10 9.42
CA THR A 88 -8.88 -3.65 9.42
C THR A 88 -10.13 -3.28 8.63
N VAL A 89 -10.38 -3.94 7.48
CA VAL A 89 -11.64 -3.79 6.72
C VAL A 89 -12.83 -4.22 7.58
N LEU A 90 -12.74 -5.37 8.24
CA LEU A 90 -13.79 -5.84 9.16
C LEU A 90 -13.99 -4.85 10.32
N GLY A 91 -12.91 -4.29 10.86
CA GLY A 91 -12.96 -3.25 11.89
C GLY A 91 -13.70 -2.00 11.42
N ALA A 92 -13.39 -1.50 10.21
CA ALA A 92 -14.07 -0.35 9.62
C ALA A 92 -15.56 -0.60 9.39
N LEU A 93 -15.93 -1.76 8.85
CA LEU A 93 -17.33 -2.13 8.63
C LEU A 93 -18.09 -2.33 9.94
N THR A 94 -17.42 -2.86 10.97
CA THR A 94 -18.00 -3.01 12.31
C THR A 94 -18.22 -1.64 12.98
N LEU A 95 -17.30 -0.69 12.77
CA LEU A 95 -17.45 0.68 13.26
C LEU A 95 -18.65 1.40 12.62
N ASN A 96 -18.90 1.10 11.34
CA ASN A 96 -20.11 1.54 10.64
C ASN A 96 -21.37 0.85 11.20
N TYR A 97 -21.31 -0.46 11.43
CA TYR A 97 -22.44 -1.22 12.01
C TYR A 97 -22.86 -0.71 13.39
N PHE A 98 -21.90 -0.30 14.23
CA PHE A 98 -22.19 0.31 15.54
C PHE A 98 -22.66 1.77 15.46
N GLY A 99 -22.76 2.36 14.26
CA GLY A 99 -23.23 3.73 14.06
C GLY A 99 -22.30 4.81 14.59
N LEU A 100 -21.03 4.48 14.87
CA LEU A 100 -20.05 5.43 15.39
C LEU A 100 -19.54 6.35 14.27
N ILE A 101 -19.11 5.75 13.16
CA ILE A 101 -18.54 6.46 12.01
C ILE A 101 -19.00 5.74 10.74
N SER A 102 -19.59 6.50 9.80
CA SER A 102 -20.06 5.94 8.54
C SER A 102 -18.90 5.65 7.59
N PHE A 103 -18.74 4.37 7.26
CA PHE A 103 -17.81 3.89 6.24
C PHE A 103 -18.54 3.05 5.20
N THR A 104 -18.47 3.49 3.96
CA THR A 104 -18.89 2.65 2.82
C THR A 104 -17.88 1.52 2.59
N LEU A 105 -18.28 0.46 1.88
CA LEU A 105 -17.37 -0.65 1.58
C LEU A 105 -16.11 -0.21 0.79
N PRO A 106 -16.17 0.64 -0.25
CA PRO A 106 -14.98 1.13 -0.94
C PRO A 106 -14.03 1.92 -0.03
N GLN A 107 -14.58 2.73 0.87
CA GLN A 107 -13.81 3.46 1.88
C GLN A 107 -13.15 2.51 2.87
N ALA A 108 -13.91 1.57 3.45
CA ALA A 108 -13.38 0.56 4.36
C ALA A 108 -12.25 -0.27 3.73
N ALA A 109 -12.40 -0.64 2.44
CA ALA A 109 -11.38 -1.35 1.68
C ALA A 109 -10.10 -0.51 1.51
N ALA A 110 -10.21 0.78 1.19
CA ALA A 110 -9.06 1.67 1.08
C ALA A 110 -8.32 1.84 2.42
N ILE A 111 -9.05 1.91 3.54
CA ILE A 111 -8.47 2.00 4.89
C ILE A 111 -7.72 0.71 5.25
N GLY A 112 -8.25 -0.45 4.86
CA GLY A 112 -7.64 -1.74 5.14
C GLY A 112 -6.19 -1.85 4.67
N ILE A 113 -5.86 -1.29 3.50
CA ILE A 113 -4.52 -1.43 2.89
C ILE A 113 -3.40 -0.84 3.77
N ILE A 114 -3.72 0.06 4.71
CA ILE A 114 -2.75 0.56 5.70
C ILE A 114 -2.07 -0.61 6.43
N GLY A 115 -2.82 -1.68 6.72
CA GLY A 115 -2.30 -2.88 7.38
C GLY A 115 -1.27 -3.68 6.58
N GLY A 116 -1.17 -3.43 5.27
CA GLY A 116 -0.14 -4.04 4.40
C GLY A 116 1.22 -3.34 4.49
N ALA A 117 1.30 -2.18 5.17
CA ALA A 117 2.52 -1.39 5.34
C ALA A 117 3.22 -0.98 4.02
N ASP A 118 2.44 -0.82 2.94
CA ASP A 118 2.95 -0.47 1.61
C ASP A 118 2.31 0.85 1.12
N GLY A 119 3.03 1.95 1.32
CA GLY A 119 2.58 3.30 0.98
C GLY A 119 2.15 3.48 -0.48
N PRO A 120 3.00 3.16 -1.48
CA PRO A 120 2.64 3.25 -2.90
C PRO A 120 1.35 2.52 -3.27
N THR A 121 1.14 1.30 -2.76
CA THR A 121 -0.07 0.53 -3.03
C THR A 121 -1.30 1.07 -2.29
N ALA A 122 -1.14 1.52 -1.04
CA ALA A 122 -2.21 2.17 -0.29
C ALA A 122 -2.70 3.45 -0.99
N ILE A 123 -1.75 4.25 -1.48
CA ILE A 123 -2.02 5.45 -2.28
C ILE A 123 -2.73 5.11 -3.59
N TYR A 124 -2.26 4.07 -4.30
CA TYR A 124 -2.88 3.61 -5.54
C TYR A 124 -4.32 3.16 -5.34
N LEU A 125 -4.57 2.28 -4.36
CA LEU A 125 -5.92 1.76 -4.13
C LEU A 125 -6.85 2.84 -3.60
N SER A 126 -6.40 3.67 -2.65
CA SER A 126 -7.21 4.79 -2.15
C SER A 126 -7.52 5.79 -3.26
N GLY A 127 -6.58 6.06 -4.17
CA GLY A 127 -6.82 6.92 -5.34
C GLY A 127 -7.89 6.40 -6.30
N LYS A 128 -8.16 5.09 -6.31
CA LYS A 128 -9.20 4.47 -7.14
C LYS A 128 -10.52 4.22 -6.41
N LEU A 129 -10.47 3.90 -5.11
CA LEU A 129 -11.65 3.47 -4.34
C LEU A 129 -12.25 4.59 -3.48
N ALA A 130 -11.42 5.41 -2.86
CA ALA A 130 -11.84 6.50 -1.96
C ALA A 130 -10.92 7.72 -2.10
N PRO A 131 -10.97 8.44 -3.24
CA PRO A 131 -10.07 9.56 -3.53
C PRO A 131 -10.16 10.71 -2.51
N GLU A 132 -11.28 10.80 -1.80
CA GLU A 132 -11.57 11.77 -0.76
C GLU A 132 -10.90 11.45 0.59
N LEU A 133 -10.58 10.18 0.87
CA LEU A 133 -9.91 9.73 2.10
C LEU A 133 -8.39 9.60 1.94
N LEU A 134 -7.88 9.76 0.72
CA LEU A 134 -6.49 9.56 0.36
C LEU A 134 -5.50 10.30 1.25
N GLY A 135 -5.79 11.55 1.62
CA GLY A 135 -4.91 12.35 2.47
C GLY A 135 -4.69 11.70 3.84
N ALA A 136 -5.77 11.33 4.52
CA ALA A 136 -5.71 10.69 5.84
C ALA A 136 -5.07 9.30 5.78
N ILE A 137 -5.40 8.49 4.74
CA ILE A 137 -4.84 7.15 4.55
C ILE A 137 -3.33 7.22 4.34
N ALA A 138 -2.84 8.11 3.47
CA ALA A 138 -1.42 8.23 3.18
C ALA A 138 -0.62 8.74 4.38
N VAL A 139 -1.15 9.74 5.11
CA VAL A 139 -0.52 10.23 6.35
C VAL A 139 -0.44 9.12 7.40
N ALA A 140 -1.53 8.39 7.61
CA ALA A 140 -1.57 7.27 8.55
C ALA A 140 -0.59 6.16 8.13
N ALA A 141 -0.53 5.80 6.85
CA ALA A 141 0.34 4.76 6.34
C ALA A 141 1.82 5.07 6.64
N TYR A 142 2.35 6.21 6.19
CA TYR A 142 3.76 6.54 6.41
C TYR A 142 4.09 6.81 7.88
N SER A 143 3.16 7.39 8.65
CA SER A 143 3.34 7.57 10.09
C SER A 143 3.45 6.23 10.82
N TYR A 144 2.54 5.29 10.57
CA TYR A 144 2.57 3.98 11.23
C TYR A 144 3.71 3.09 10.75
N MET A 145 4.11 3.18 9.48
CA MET A 145 5.34 2.52 8.99
C MET A 145 6.58 2.98 9.77
N ALA A 146 6.68 4.27 10.09
CA ALA A 146 7.78 4.79 10.92
C ALA A 146 7.66 4.40 12.41
N LEU A 147 6.45 4.06 12.88
CA LEU A 147 6.19 3.60 14.25
C LEU A 147 6.33 2.09 14.43
N VAL A 148 6.67 1.33 13.38
CA VAL A 148 6.95 -0.12 13.47
C VAL A 148 7.94 -0.46 14.59
N PRO A 149 9.07 0.25 14.79
CA PRO A 149 9.99 -0.01 15.91
C PRO A 149 9.36 0.16 17.30
N LEU A 150 8.26 0.89 17.42
CA LEU A 150 7.52 1.08 18.67
C LEU A 150 6.42 0.03 18.84
N ILE A 151 5.70 -0.30 17.75
CA ILE A 151 4.53 -1.20 17.77
C ILE A 151 4.95 -2.68 17.79
N GLN A 152 5.90 -3.07 16.94
CA GLN A 152 6.26 -4.46 16.71
C GLN A 152 6.96 -5.11 17.92
N PRO A 153 7.98 -4.51 18.57
CA PRO A 153 8.71 -5.19 19.64
C PRO A 153 7.88 -5.58 20.87
N PRO A 154 6.92 -4.76 21.37
CA PRO A 154 6.00 -5.17 22.42
C PRO A 154 5.18 -6.43 22.07
N ILE A 155 4.71 -6.53 20.83
CA ILE A 155 3.95 -7.71 20.35
C ILE A 155 4.85 -8.95 20.31
N MET A 156 6.10 -8.78 19.87
CA MET A 156 7.10 -9.85 19.94
C MET A 156 7.33 -10.30 21.38
N ARG A 157 7.37 -9.36 22.32
CA ARG A 157 7.51 -9.66 23.76
C ARG A 157 6.32 -10.42 24.31
N ALA A 158 5.10 -10.10 23.85
CA ALA A 158 3.86 -10.71 24.31
C ALA A 158 3.64 -12.14 23.76
N LEU A 159 3.96 -12.39 22.47
CA LEU A 159 3.58 -13.65 21.80
C LEU A 159 4.70 -14.70 21.70
N THR A 160 5.97 -14.28 21.68
CA THR A 160 7.09 -15.22 21.47
C THR A 160 7.81 -15.55 22.77
N SER A 161 8.18 -16.82 22.96
CA SER A 161 8.98 -17.26 24.11
C SER A 161 10.47 -17.11 23.87
N GLU A 162 11.28 -16.99 24.93
CA GLU A 162 12.74 -16.85 24.77
C GLU A 162 13.39 -18.03 24.06
N LYS A 163 12.89 -19.26 24.29
CA LYS A 163 13.39 -20.46 23.61
C LYS A 163 13.23 -20.38 22.09
N GLU A 164 12.13 -19.79 21.62
CA GLU A 164 11.86 -19.61 20.18
C GLU A 164 12.75 -18.51 19.59
N ARG A 165 12.96 -17.41 20.32
CA ARG A 165 13.82 -16.31 19.88
C ARG A 165 15.28 -16.73 19.68
N LYS A 166 15.74 -17.72 20.44
CA LYS A 166 17.11 -18.25 20.39
C LYS A 166 17.33 -19.28 19.28
N ILE A 167 16.31 -19.58 18.45
CA ILE A 167 16.45 -20.47 17.28
C ILE A 167 17.48 -19.90 16.30
N ARG A 168 18.51 -20.69 15.99
CA ARG A 168 19.53 -20.38 14.99
C ARG A 168 18.97 -20.67 13.60
N MET A 169 18.95 -19.66 12.75
CA MET A 169 18.56 -19.82 11.35
C MET A 169 19.73 -20.40 10.56
N VAL A 170 19.41 -21.38 9.70
CA VAL A 170 20.39 -21.97 8.78
C VAL A 170 20.80 -20.94 7.75
N GLN A 171 22.06 -20.99 7.32
CA GLN A 171 22.58 -20.16 6.23
C GLN A 171 21.76 -20.42 4.96
N LEU A 172 21.44 -19.36 4.24
CA LEU A 172 20.58 -19.39 3.08
C LEU A 172 21.24 -20.18 1.94
N ARG A 173 20.45 -20.93 1.16
CA ARG A 173 20.96 -21.57 -0.06
C ARG A 173 21.50 -20.52 -1.03
N THR A 174 22.51 -20.89 -1.82
CA THR A 174 22.96 -20.08 -2.95
C THR A 174 21.87 -20.04 -4.01
N VAL A 175 21.34 -18.84 -4.27
CA VAL A 175 20.33 -18.61 -5.30
C VAL A 175 21.04 -18.35 -6.62
N SER A 176 20.66 -19.09 -7.65
CA SER A 176 21.28 -18.93 -8.97
C SER A 176 20.82 -17.62 -9.62
N LYS A 177 21.72 -16.95 -10.37
CA LYS A 177 21.39 -15.71 -11.07
C LYS A 177 20.19 -15.88 -12.03
N ARG A 178 20.09 -17.03 -12.69
CA ARG A 178 18.97 -17.38 -13.57
C ARG A 178 17.65 -17.46 -12.81
N GLU A 179 17.65 -18.04 -11.61
CA GLU A 179 16.46 -18.12 -10.76
C GLU A 179 15.97 -16.71 -10.36
N LYS A 180 16.88 -15.79 -10.02
CA LYS A 180 16.54 -14.39 -9.72
C LYS A 180 15.93 -13.67 -10.93
N ILE A 181 16.45 -13.92 -12.15
CA ILE A 181 15.94 -13.32 -13.39
C ILE A 181 14.57 -13.88 -13.77
N LEU A 182 14.36 -15.20 -13.64
CA LEU A 182 13.09 -15.83 -14.02
C LEU A 182 11.97 -15.58 -13.00
N PHE A 183 12.31 -15.35 -11.73
CA PHE A 183 11.33 -15.11 -10.67
C PHE A 183 10.29 -14.02 -11.00
N PRO A 184 10.66 -12.77 -11.36
CA PRO A 184 9.67 -11.74 -11.71
C PRO A 184 8.81 -12.11 -12.93
N VAL A 185 9.37 -12.87 -13.89
CA VAL A 185 8.60 -13.33 -15.07
C VAL A 185 7.56 -14.36 -14.67
N VAL A 186 7.95 -15.36 -13.87
CA VAL A 186 7.02 -16.38 -13.35
C VAL A 186 5.95 -15.73 -12.47
N LEU A 187 6.34 -14.79 -11.62
CA LEU A 187 5.40 -14.03 -10.78
C LEU A 187 4.39 -13.27 -11.64
N LEU A 188 4.84 -12.54 -12.66
CA LEU A 188 3.96 -11.80 -13.56
C LEU A 188 3.00 -12.71 -14.33
N LEU A 189 3.47 -13.84 -14.84
CA LEU A 189 2.61 -14.82 -15.51
C LEU A 189 1.56 -15.38 -14.53
N LEU A 190 1.95 -15.70 -13.30
CA LEU A 190 1.02 -16.17 -12.28
C LEU A 190 -0.06 -15.12 -11.97
N VAL A 191 0.32 -13.85 -11.88
CA VAL A 191 -0.62 -12.73 -11.69
C VAL A 191 -1.58 -12.63 -12.87
N ALA A 192 -1.07 -12.73 -14.10
CA ALA A 192 -1.91 -12.68 -15.31
C ALA A 192 -2.93 -13.82 -15.37
N LEU A 193 -2.60 -15.01 -14.84
CA LEU A 193 -3.52 -16.15 -14.82
C LEU A 193 -4.52 -16.11 -13.65
N LEU A 194 -4.10 -15.74 -12.44
CA LEU A 194 -4.92 -15.91 -11.22
C LEU A 194 -5.61 -14.62 -10.75
N LEU A 195 -4.97 -13.46 -10.89
CA LEU A 195 -5.49 -12.18 -10.37
C LEU A 195 -5.07 -11.00 -11.28
N PRO A 196 -5.70 -10.86 -12.45
CA PRO A 196 -5.28 -9.87 -13.45
C PRO A 196 -5.45 -8.42 -12.98
N ASP A 197 -6.34 -8.14 -12.03
CA ASP A 197 -6.52 -6.80 -11.46
C ASP A 197 -5.28 -6.29 -10.70
N ALA A 198 -4.40 -7.19 -10.26
CA ALA A 198 -3.12 -6.84 -9.64
C ALA A 198 -1.98 -6.63 -10.65
N ALA A 199 -2.23 -6.88 -11.94
CA ALA A 199 -1.24 -6.75 -13.01
C ALA A 199 -0.56 -5.36 -13.10
N PRO A 200 -1.25 -4.20 -12.99
CA PRO A 200 -0.56 -2.91 -13.08
C PRO A 200 0.44 -2.70 -11.93
N LEU A 201 0.12 -3.15 -10.72
CA LEU A 201 1.01 -3.04 -9.56
C LEU A 201 2.17 -4.03 -9.67
N LEU A 202 1.87 -5.33 -9.72
CA LEU A 202 2.89 -6.37 -9.70
C LEU A 202 3.70 -6.43 -10.99
N GLY A 203 3.13 -6.01 -12.13
CA GLY A 203 3.85 -5.87 -13.39
C GLY A 203 4.89 -4.76 -13.34
N MET A 204 4.54 -3.58 -12.84
CA MET A 204 5.49 -2.47 -12.68
C MET A 204 6.59 -2.80 -11.66
N PHE A 205 6.22 -3.49 -10.58
CA PHE A 205 7.18 -4.02 -9.61
C PHE A 205 8.14 -5.05 -10.23
N CYS A 206 7.61 -6.03 -10.98
CA CYS A 206 8.41 -7.04 -11.65
C CYS A 206 9.33 -6.45 -12.73
N PHE A 207 8.90 -5.38 -13.40
CA PHE A 207 9.75 -4.67 -14.35
C PHE A 207 10.95 -4.01 -13.65
N GLY A 208 10.71 -3.35 -12.51
CA GLY A 208 11.77 -2.83 -11.64
C GLY A 208 12.77 -3.92 -11.23
N ASN A 209 12.25 -5.05 -10.75
CA ASN A 209 13.06 -6.21 -10.35
C ASN A 209 13.89 -6.76 -11.53
N LEU A 210 13.27 -6.95 -12.70
CA LEU A 210 13.96 -7.49 -13.87
C LEU A 210 15.09 -6.57 -14.35
N MET A 211 14.91 -5.23 -14.30
CA MET A 211 15.98 -4.29 -14.62
C MET A 211 17.19 -4.46 -13.69
N ARG A 212 16.95 -4.61 -12.37
CA ARG A 212 17.99 -4.88 -11.38
C ARG A 212 18.68 -6.22 -11.62
N GLU A 213 17.91 -7.27 -11.86
CA GLU A 213 18.46 -8.62 -11.96
C GLU A 213 19.06 -8.96 -13.33
N SER A 214 18.66 -8.28 -14.40
CA SER A 214 19.17 -8.56 -15.74
C SER A 214 20.64 -8.19 -15.93
N GLY A 215 21.15 -7.17 -15.24
CA GLY A 215 22.56 -6.76 -15.28
C GLY A 215 23.06 -6.15 -16.60
N VAL A 216 22.17 -5.96 -17.59
CA VAL A 216 22.52 -5.36 -18.90
C VAL A 216 21.99 -3.94 -19.06
N VAL A 217 21.08 -3.52 -18.17
CA VAL A 217 20.41 -2.22 -18.18
C VAL A 217 20.80 -1.39 -16.96
N GLU A 218 22.07 -1.46 -16.53
CA GLU A 218 22.60 -0.77 -15.33
C GLU A 218 22.20 0.70 -15.26
N ARG A 219 22.34 1.44 -16.37
CA ARG A 219 21.95 2.86 -16.42
C ARG A 219 20.46 3.08 -16.16
N LEU A 220 19.58 2.16 -16.58
CA LEU A 220 18.14 2.25 -16.36
C LEU A 220 17.82 1.90 -14.92
N SER A 221 18.34 0.79 -14.38
CA SER A 221 18.11 0.42 -12.98
C SER A 221 18.59 1.51 -12.03
N ASP A 222 19.78 2.08 -12.28
CA ASP A 222 20.32 3.18 -11.48
C ASP A 222 19.51 4.46 -11.59
N THR A 223 19.04 4.80 -12.79
CA THR A 223 18.18 5.97 -12.97
C THR A 223 16.84 5.77 -12.27
N VAL A 224 16.25 4.57 -12.34
CA VAL A 224 14.97 4.25 -11.70
C VAL A 224 15.08 4.35 -10.19
N GLN A 225 16.03 3.65 -9.57
CA GLN A 225 16.14 3.62 -8.09
C GLN A 225 16.65 4.93 -7.48
N ASN A 226 17.28 5.82 -8.27
CA ASN A 226 17.77 7.11 -7.81
C ASN A 226 16.98 8.28 -8.45
N GLY A 227 17.38 8.70 -9.65
CA GLY A 227 16.92 9.95 -10.25
C GLY A 227 15.40 10.03 -10.48
N LEU A 228 14.81 8.99 -11.06
CA LEU A 228 13.39 8.97 -11.39
C LEU A 228 12.52 8.93 -10.14
N ILE A 229 12.82 8.03 -9.20
CA ILE A 229 12.07 7.90 -7.94
C ILE A 229 12.07 9.21 -7.17
N ASN A 230 13.21 9.90 -7.09
CA ASN A 230 13.32 11.15 -6.35
C ASN A 230 12.43 12.25 -6.95
N ILE A 231 12.31 12.32 -8.28
CA ILE A 231 11.42 13.28 -8.95
C ILE A 231 9.96 12.94 -8.68
N VAL A 232 9.57 11.68 -8.93
CA VAL A 232 8.16 11.26 -8.81
C VAL A 232 7.68 11.30 -7.36
N THR A 233 8.55 11.01 -6.40
CA THR A 233 8.25 11.10 -4.96
C THR A 233 7.92 12.53 -4.54
N ILE A 234 8.64 13.53 -5.06
CA ILE A 234 8.33 14.95 -4.78
C ILE A 234 6.93 15.29 -5.28
N PHE A 235 6.62 15.00 -6.55
CA PHE A 235 5.30 15.31 -7.10
C PHE A 235 4.18 14.53 -6.43
N LEU A 236 4.41 13.26 -6.07
CA LEU A 236 3.44 12.46 -5.35
C LEU A 236 3.21 13.00 -3.94
N GLY A 237 4.26 13.39 -3.21
CA GLY A 237 4.16 14.00 -1.88
C GLY A 237 3.34 15.28 -1.89
N LEU A 238 3.61 16.18 -2.84
CA LEU A 238 2.81 17.40 -3.03
C LEU A 238 1.36 17.08 -3.42
N SER A 239 1.14 16.07 -4.26
CA SER A 239 -0.20 15.64 -4.70
C SER A 239 -1.02 15.00 -3.57
N VAL A 240 -0.38 14.26 -2.66
CA VAL A 240 -1.01 13.76 -1.44
C VAL A 240 -1.34 14.92 -0.51
N GLY A 241 -0.42 15.89 -0.36
CA GLY A 241 -0.66 17.14 0.37
C GLY A 241 -1.85 17.95 -0.17
N ALA A 242 -2.10 17.90 -1.49
CA ALA A 242 -3.27 18.51 -2.12
C ALA A 242 -4.61 17.98 -1.58
N LYS A 243 -4.62 16.77 -0.99
CA LYS A 243 -5.80 16.15 -0.38
C LYS A 243 -5.87 16.33 1.13
N LEU A 244 -4.93 17.07 1.74
CA LEU A 244 -4.95 17.47 3.15
C LEU A 244 -5.71 18.79 3.37
N VAL A 245 -6.74 19.04 2.56
CA VAL A 245 -7.65 20.17 2.76
C VAL A 245 -8.58 19.90 3.95
N ALA A 246 -8.97 20.96 4.67
CA ALA A 246 -9.65 20.87 5.96
C ALA A 246 -10.92 20.01 5.94
N ASP A 247 -11.76 20.13 4.90
CA ASP A 247 -13.02 19.39 4.78
C ASP A 247 -12.83 17.91 4.40
N LYS A 248 -11.61 17.48 4.09
CA LYS A 248 -11.25 16.07 3.87
C LYS A 248 -10.48 15.46 5.05
N PHE A 249 -9.66 16.25 5.73
CA PHE A 249 -8.85 15.77 6.85
C PHE A 249 -9.54 15.89 8.22
N LEU A 250 -10.24 16.99 8.49
CA LEU A 250 -10.95 17.22 9.76
C LEU A 250 -12.37 16.65 9.67
N GLN A 251 -12.45 15.34 9.46
CA GLN A 251 -13.70 14.57 9.37
C GLN A 251 -13.68 13.42 10.38
N PRO A 252 -14.81 12.99 10.94
CA PRO A 252 -14.83 11.90 11.91
C PRO A 252 -14.23 10.61 11.33
N GLN A 253 -14.38 10.37 10.02
CA GLN A 253 -13.74 9.25 9.30
C GLN A 253 -12.24 9.18 9.52
N THR A 254 -11.54 10.31 9.59
CA THR A 254 -10.07 10.31 9.70
C THR A 254 -9.60 9.86 11.08
N LEU A 255 -10.36 10.12 12.15
CA LEU A 255 -10.09 9.55 13.46
C LEU A 255 -10.19 8.02 13.43
N GLY A 256 -11.19 7.48 12.74
CA GLY A 256 -11.32 6.05 12.49
C GLY A 256 -10.10 5.48 11.77
N ILE A 257 -9.59 6.18 10.75
CA ILE A 257 -8.38 5.76 10.00
C ILE A 257 -7.15 5.70 10.91
N LEU A 258 -6.92 6.71 11.74
CA LEU A 258 -5.80 6.73 12.68
C LEU A 258 -5.89 5.57 13.69
N LEU A 259 -7.05 5.39 14.33
CA LEU A 259 -7.22 4.33 15.32
C LEU A 259 -7.11 2.92 14.70
N LEU A 260 -7.70 2.72 13.52
CA LEU A 260 -7.65 1.44 12.82
C LEU A 260 -6.24 1.14 12.29
N GLY A 261 -5.49 2.15 11.86
CA GLY A 261 -4.13 1.97 11.33
C GLY A 261 -3.17 1.34 12.33
N VAL A 262 -3.14 1.81 13.58
CA VAL A 262 -2.27 1.22 14.62
C VAL A 262 -2.66 -0.22 14.94
N VAL A 263 -3.97 -0.51 15.00
CA VAL A 263 -4.49 -1.86 15.22
C VAL A 263 -4.14 -2.78 14.04
N ALA A 264 -4.16 -2.26 12.82
CA ALA A 264 -3.80 -3.00 11.60
C ALA A 264 -2.40 -3.61 11.68
N PHE A 265 -1.40 -2.80 12.05
CA PHE A 265 -0.04 -3.26 12.27
C PHE A 265 0.05 -4.26 13.43
N GLY A 266 -0.74 -4.04 14.49
CA GLY A 266 -0.79 -4.95 15.62
C GLY A 266 -1.29 -6.35 15.23
N ILE A 267 -2.34 -6.42 14.42
CA ILE A 267 -2.91 -7.68 13.95
C ILE A 267 -2.00 -8.34 12.91
N GLY A 268 -1.45 -7.58 11.96
CA GLY A 268 -0.54 -8.10 10.94
C GLY A 268 0.72 -8.72 11.55
N THR A 269 1.35 -8.02 12.50
CA THR A 269 2.54 -8.55 13.21
C THR A 269 2.19 -9.77 14.05
N ALA A 270 1.06 -9.76 14.77
CA ALA A 270 0.62 -10.94 15.53
C ALA A 270 0.34 -12.13 14.62
N ALA A 271 -0.36 -11.94 13.50
CA ALA A 271 -0.70 -12.98 12.54
C ALA A 271 0.55 -13.61 11.90
N GLY A 272 1.52 -12.79 11.49
CA GLY A 272 2.78 -13.29 10.92
C GLY A 272 3.61 -14.11 11.92
N VAL A 273 3.66 -13.70 13.20
CA VAL A 273 4.33 -14.44 14.27
C VAL A 273 3.61 -15.76 14.59
N LEU A 274 2.28 -15.74 14.63
CA LEU A 274 1.48 -16.95 14.79
C LEU A 274 1.68 -17.91 13.61
N MET A 275 1.78 -17.40 12.39
CA MET A 275 2.08 -18.23 11.22
C MET A 275 3.48 -18.84 11.27
N ALA A 276 4.47 -18.10 11.75
CA ALA A 276 5.80 -18.66 11.98
C ALA A 276 5.77 -19.79 13.03
N LYS A 277 4.94 -19.66 14.08
CA LYS A 277 4.72 -20.74 15.06
C LYS A 277 4.01 -21.95 14.45
N LEU A 278 3.00 -21.74 13.60
CA LEU A 278 2.32 -22.84 12.89
C LEU A 278 3.29 -23.59 11.97
N LEU A 279 4.14 -22.89 11.23
CA LEU A 279 5.16 -23.50 10.37
C LEU A 279 6.21 -24.29 11.16
N ASN A 280 6.43 -23.97 12.44
CA ASN A 280 7.33 -24.74 13.30
C ASN A 280 6.80 -26.12 13.68
N LEU A 281 5.51 -26.40 13.44
CA LEU A 281 4.90 -27.71 13.69
C LEU A 281 5.06 -28.68 12.51
N CYS A 282 5.21 -28.17 11.28
CA CYS A 282 5.20 -28.97 10.06
C CYS A 282 6.53 -28.93 9.26
N SER A 283 7.57 -28.28 9.78
CA SER A 283 8.85 -28.10 9.07
C SER A 283 10.05 -28.66 9.82
N LYS A 284 10.95 -29.33 9.09
CA LYS A 284 12.26 -29.80 9.57
C LYS A 284 13.17 -28.68 10.08
N ASN A 285 13.32 -27.62 9.28
CA ASN A 285 14.05 -26.41 9.67
C ASN A 285 13.05 -25.39 10.19
N LYS A 286 12.89 -25.36 11.52
CA LYS A 286 12.01 -24.43 12.24
C LYS A 286 12.44 -22.98 11.97
N ILE A 287 11.46 -22.13 11.76
CA ILE A 287 11.59 -20.70 11.51
C ILE A 287 11.60 -19.97 12.85
N ASN A 288 12.56 -19.07 13.04
CA ASN A 288 12.56 -18.20 14.21
C ASN A 288 11.34 -17.25 14.13
N PRO A 289 10.40 -17.28 15.10
CA PRO A 289 9.20 -16.44 15.05
C PRO A 289 9.47 -14.94 15.00
N LEU A 290 10.69 -14.48 15.31
CA LEU A 290 11.11 -13.10 15.09
C LEU A 290 10.97 -12.66 13.62
N ILE A 291 11.19 -13.59 12.67
CA ILE A 291 11.03 -13.35 11.23
C ILE A 291 9.56 -13.20 10.85
N GLY A 292 8.64 -13.76 11.65
CA GLY A 292 7.20 -13.71 11.36
C GLY A 292 6.63 -12.30 11.34
N SER A 293 7.24 -11.36 12.06
CA SER A 293 6.80 -9.97 12.13
C SER A 293 7.56 -9.00 11.21
N ALA A 294 8.56 -9.50 10.49
CA ALA A 294 9.47 -8.69 9.67
C ALA A 294 8.90 -8.35 8.30
#